data_AF-A0A7R7AR39-F1
#
_entry.id   AF-A0A7R7AR39-F1
#
_cell.length_a   1.000
_cell.length_b   1.000
_cell.length_c   1.000
_cell.angle_alpha   90.00
_cell.angle_beta   90.00
_cell.angle_gamma   90.00
#
_symmetry.space_group_name_H-M   'P 1'
#
loop_
_entity.id
_entity.type
_entity.pdbx_description
1 polymer ?
#
loop_
_entity_poly.entity_id
_entity_poly.type
_entity_poly.pdbx_seq_one_letter_code
_entity_poly.pdbx_strand_id
1 'polypeptide(L)'
;MAFAAILSFTSPAVVADAPAPLHPLDVSILFPAPKDAADLVNFISVADLADASGTPLVSVPRFQEFLAIAAGDASKIAVPGGPPAQIGLPDGVEDIKNWFIAGIRVDVGAPGLSKNIMTAFGQIPQVRLILQPVTIEDGKLKIHDRAAHMIFSFIGGIPKPQEICIKQPLPKVDPDFIHFRATLAAFVSLRDDLAKGTFGATPITTQGLLDIHPALADPKARKPFRDRLVEILDKNLSAGQLGSMAAMGLPKSDPEPWIFIAMQRQPGTGKLVAVPSPALDGNATAELVRFFGDKVIPAPISDNLNETMTICSRPPSDRKGVSTATLLKASPTEQDTITLTNIIADPSKSHFFNTDCVSCHTETRLLRSKSPTTKIEGVADTVLPKDRWNVRNFGWGREAGGDMRPTITRRTATETAEVVKAANALLQAQ
;
A
#
# COMPACT_ATOMS: atom_id res chain seq x y z
N MET A 1 37.11 -60.36 -36.86
CA MET A 1 35.84 -59.64 -36.61
C MET A 1 36.11 -58.65 -35.48
N ALA A 2 36.08 -57.35 -35.77
CA ALA A 2 36.33 -56.29 -34.80
C ALA A 2 34.98 -55.68 -34.37
N PHE A 3 34.73 -55.61 -33.07
CA PHE A 3 33.58 -54.93 -32.48
C PHE A 3 34.00 -53.51 -32.07
N ALA A 4 33.35 -52.50 -32.65
CA ALA A 4 33.47 -51.11 -32.24
C ALA A 4 32.43 -50.82 -31.15
N ALA A 5 32.88 -50.35 -29.98
CA ALA A 5 32.01 -49.84 -28.92
C ALA A 5 31.79 -48.34 -29.15
N ILE A 6 30.53 -47.94 -29.30
CA ILE A 6 30.10 -46.54 -29.35
C ILE A 6 29.90 -46.07 -27.91
N LEU A 7 30.76 -45.15 -27.46
CA LEU A 7 30.60 -44.41 -26.21
C LEU A 7 29.74 -43.16 -26.49
N SER A 8 28.50 -43.17 -26.02
CA SER A 8 27.66 -41.96 -25.96
C SER A 8 28.05 -41.12 -24.75
N PHE A 9 28.61 -39.94 -24.99
CA PHE A 9 28.80 -38.92 -23.96
C PHE A 9 27.45 -38.21 -23.71
N THR A 10 26.85 -38.43 -22.55
CA THR A 10 25.79 -37.57 -22.03
C THR A 10 26.42 -36.27 -21.54
N SER A 11 26.11 -35.14 -22.18
CA SER A 11 26.47 -33.82 -21.65
C SER A 11 25.88 -33.63 -20.25
N PRO A 12 26.61 -33.01 -19.32
CA PRO A 12 26.06 -32.68 -18.00
C PRO A 12 24.88 -31.71 -18.17
N ALA A 13 23.77 -32.02 -17.50
CA ALA A 13 22.65 -31.11 -17.41
C ALA A 13 23.13 -29.76 -16.87
N VAL A 14 22.82 -28.68 -17.59
CA VAL A 14 23.04 -27.32 -17.12
C VAL A 14 22.19 -27.16 -15.86
N VAL A 15 22.84 -27.07 -14.70
CA VAL A 15 22.19 -26.67 -13.45
C VAL A 15 21.72 -25.24 -13.69
N ALA A 16 20.41 -25.02 -13.69
CA ALA A 16 19.87 -23.67 -13.80
C ALA A 16 20.40 -22.83 -12.63
N ASP A 17 21.01 -21.68 -12.91
CA ASP A 17 21.45 -20.75 -11.87
C ASP A 17 20.25 -20.35 -11.00
N ALA A 18 20.48 -20.26 -9.69
CA ALA A 18 19.47 -19.77 -8.76
C ALA A 18 19.01 -18.36 -9.19
N PRO A 19 17.70 -18.05 -9.11
CA PRO A 19 17.21 -16.72 -9.47
C PRO A 19 17.95 -15.65 -8.67
N ALA A 20 18.34 -14.55 -9.33
CA ALA A 20 18.85 -13.39 -8.63
C ALA A 20 17.85 -12.94 -7.54
N PRO A 21 18.31 -12.36 -6.42
CA PRO A 21 17.41 -11.89 -5.37
C PRO A 21 16.57 -10.71 -5.87
N LEU A 22 15.33 -10.62 -5.38
CA LEU A 22 14.48 -9.44 -5.51
C LEU A 22 15.05 -8.27 -4.69
N HIS A 23 14.82 -7.07 -5.19
CA HIS A 23 15.19 -5.79 -4.63
C HIS A 23 13.93 -4.96 -4.29
N PRO A 24 14.05 -3.86 -3.52
CA PRO A 24 12.89 -3.06 -3.12
C PRO A 24 12.00 -2.59 -4.27
N LEU A 25 12.59 -2.19 -5.40
CA LEU A 25 11.85 -1.70 -6.56
C LEU A 25 11.12 -2.82 -7.35
N ASP A 26 11.45 -4.09 -7.13
CA ASP A 26 10.74 -5.22 -7.77
C ASP A 26 9.37 -5.49 -7.14
N VAL A 27 9.21 -5.11 -5.87
CA VAL A 27 8.00 -5.36 -5.06
C VAL A 27 7.27 -4.08 -4.64
N SER A 28 7.91 -2.91 -4.83
CA SER A 28 7.36 -1.59 -4.55
C SER A 28 7.56 -0.68 -5.77
N ILE A 29 6.55 -0.61 -6.62
CA ILE A 29 6.59 0.12 -7.89
C ILE A 29 5.86 1.44 -7.72
N LEU A 30 6.60 2.55 -7.70
CA LEU A 30 6.04 3.89 -7.66
C LEU A 30 6.01 4.50 -9.07
N PHE A 31 4.85 5.01 -9.48
CA PHE A 31 4.71 5.73 -10.74
C PHE A 31 5.08 7.22 -10.56
N PRO A 32 5.68 7.86 -11.58
CA PRO A 32 5.80 9.32 -11.59
C PRO A 32 4.40 9.96 -11.59
N ALA A 33 4.27 11.22 -11.17
CA ALA A 33 3.02 11.95 -11.38
C ALA A 33 2.87 12.27 -12.89
N PRO A 34 1.69 12.06 -13.51
CA PRO A 34 1.48 12.45 -14.91
C PRO A 34 1.59 13.97 -15.06
N LYS A 35 2.26 14.45 -16.12
CA LYS A 35 2.47 15.88 -16.35
C LYS A 35 1.35 16.50 -17.18
N ASP A 36 0.79 15.74 -18.10
CA ASP A 36 -0.27 16.16 -19.02
C ASP A 36 -1.14 14.98 -19.45
N ALA A 37 -2.19 15.25 -20.23
CA ALA A 37 -3.12 14.23 -20.69
C ALA A 37 -2.47 13.18 -21.61
N ALA A 38 -1.42 13.54 -22.36
CA ALA A 38 -0.75 12.60 -23.25
C ALA A 38 0.08 11.57 -22.46
N ASP A 39 0.59 11.94 -21.29
CA ASP A 39 1.29 11.03 -20.39
C ASP A 39 0.41 9.86 -19.92
N LEU A 40 -0.91 10.02 -19.82
CA LEU A 40 -1.84 9.02 -19.26
C LEU A 40 -1.84 7.67 -19.98
N VAL A 41 -1.43 7.61 -21.26
CA VAL A 41 -1.25 6.34 -21.98
C VAL A 41 -0.23 5.41 -21.29
N ASN A 42 0.70 5.99 -20.53
CA ASN A 42 1.73 5.27 -19.79
C ASN A 42 1.31 4.85 -18.38
N PHE A 43 0.09 5.14 -17.97
CA PHE A 43 -0.47 4.76 -16.68
C PHE A 43 -1.50 3.65 -16.86
N ILE A 44 -1.82 2.99 -15.75
CA ILE A 44 -2.81 1.91 -15.71
C ILE A 44 -4.05 2.48 -15.02
N SER A 45 -5.16 2.58 -15.76
CA SER A 45 -6.46 2.83 -15.14
C SER A 45 -6.92 1.53 -14.49
N VAL A 46 -7.51 1.61 -13.29
CA VAL A 46 -8.08 0.40 -12.65
C VAL A 46 -9.24 -0.18 -13.47
N ALA A 47 -9.88 0.64 -14.31
CA ALA A 47 -10.92 0.23 -15.23
C ALA A 47 -10.41 -0.69 -16.37
N ASP A 48 -9.11 -0.65 -16.66
CA ASP A 48 -8.49 -1.43 -17.72
C ASP A 48 -8.10 -2.85 -17.25
N LEU A 49 -8.21 -3.13 -15.94
CA LEU A 49 -7.76 -4.40 -15.36
C LEU A 49 -8.88 -5.43 -15.29
N ALA A 50 -8.58 -6.64 -15.75
CA ALA A 50 -9.49 -7.77 -15.73
C ALA A 50 -8.74 -9.05 -15.35
N ASP A 51 -9.38 -9.98 -14.67
CA ASP A 51 -8.76 -11.27 -14.38
C ASP A 51 -8.57 -12.12 -15.64
N ALA A 52 -7.92 -13.27 -15.50
CA ALA A 52 -7.67 -14.19 -16.61
C ALA A 52 -8.93 -14.69 -17.35
N SER A 53 -10.13 -14.52 -16.79
CA SER A 53 -11.41 -14.81 -17.44
C SER A 53 -12.00 -13.62 -18.21
N GLY A 54 -11.37 -12.44 -18.13
CA GLY A 54 -11.88 -11.18 -18.65
C GLY A 54 -12.85 -10.47 -17.70
N THR A 55 -12.99 -10.93 -16.46
CA THR A 55 -13.87 -10.27 -15.47
C THR A 55 -13.13 -9.07 -14.87
N PRO A 56 -13.72 -7.85 -14.85
CA PRO A 56 -13.06 -6.68 -14.27
C PRO A 56 -12.60 -6.93 -12.82
N LEU A 57 -11.34 -6.61 -12.50
CA LEU A 57 -10.83 -6.77 -11.13
C LEU A 57 -11.63 -5.95 -10.11
N VAL A 58 -12.09 -4.77 -10.54
CA VAL A 58 -13.03 -3.92 -9.80
C VAL A 58 -14.21 -3.57 -10.72
N SER A 59 -15.34 -4.25 -10.53
CA SER A 59 -16.57 -3.92 -11.27
C SER A 59 -17.05 -2.49 -10.98
N VAL A 60 -17.72 -1.85 -11.95
CA VAL A 60 -18.33 -0.52 -11.76
C VAL A 60 -19.26 -0.48 -10.52
N PRO A 61 -20.18 -1.44 -10.29
CA PRO A 61 -21.02 -1.42 -9.10
C PRO A 61 -20.21 -1.48 -7.79
N ARG A 62 -19.14 -2.29 -7.75
CA ARG A 62 -18.24 -2.37 -6.58
C ARG A 62 -17.54 -1.03 -6.34
N PHE A 63 -17.08 -0.40 -7.41
CA PHE A 63 -16.42 0.89 -7.32
C PHE A 63 -17.37 1.99 -6.83
N GLN A 64 -18.62 1.99 -7.29
CA GLN A 64 -19.64 2.92 -6.78
C GLN A 64 -19.99 2.64 -5.31
N GLU A 65 -20.06 1.38 -4.88
CA GLU A 65 -20.23 1.02 -3.47
C GLU A 65 -19.07 1.57 -2.62
N PHE A 66 -17.83 1.44 -3.10
CA PHE A 66 -16.64 2.04 -2.47
C PHE A 66 -16.75 3.56 -2.34
N LEU A 67 -17.09 4.27 -3.42
CA LEU A 67 -17.23 5.72 -3.40
C LEU A 67 -18.39 6.17 -2.49
N ALA A 68 -19.51 5.46 -2.50
CA ALA A 68 -20.66 5.76 -1.65
C ALA A 68 -20.33 5.61 -0.16
N ILE A 69 -19.50 4.65 0.23
CA ILE A 69 -19.02 4.52 1.62
C ILE A 69 -17.99 5.61 1.92
N ALA A 70 -17.04 5.85 1.01
CA ALA A 70 -15.98 6.83 1.20
C ALA A 70 -16.55 8.24 1.39
N ALA A 71 -17.55 8.62 0.60
CA ALA A 71 -18.19 9.94 0.66
C ALA A 71 -19.54 9.94 1.41
N GLY A 72 -19.86 8.84 2.11
CA GLY A 72 -21.09 8.65 2.87
C GLY A 72 -20.89 8.78 4.38
N ASP A 73 -21.93 8.47 5.15
CA ASP A 73 -21.94 8.69 6.60
C ASP A 73 -20.80 8.00 7.35
N ALA A 74 -20.24 6.91 6.79
CA ALA A 74 -19.13 6.19 7.38
C ALA A 74 -17.81 6.99 7.47
N SER A 75 -17.62 8.02 6.63
CA SER A 75 -16.46 8.92 6.72
C SER A 75 -16.77 10.25 7.41
N LYS A 76 -18.02 10.45 7.84
CA LYS A 76 -18.48 11.69 8.44
C LYS A 76 -18.03 11.76 9.90
N ILE A 77 -17.26 12.80 10.24
CA ILE A 77 -16.71 13.00 11.58
C ILE A 77 -17.21 14.35 12.11
N ALA A 78 -17.74 14.35 13.33
CA ALA A 78 -18.11 15.57 14.02
C ALA A 78 -16.84 16.37 14.37
N VAL A 79 -16.82 17.65 13.98
CA VAL A 79 -15.70 18.57 14.29
C VAL A 79 -16.16 19.54 15.37
N PRO A 80 -15.46 19.64 16.51
CA PRO A 80 -15.78 20.62 17.54
C PRO A 80 -15.82 22.05 16.98
N GLY A 81 -16.91 22.77 17.27
CA GLY A 81 -17.07 24.17 16.86
C GLY A 81 -17.25 24.40 15.35
N GLY A 82 -17.55 23.36 14.56
CA GLY A 82 -17.74 23.49 13.11
C GLY A 82 -18.71 22.45 12.53
N PRO A 83 -18.98 22.51 11.21
CA PRO A 83 -19.74 21.47 10.53
C PRO A 83 -18.96 20.14 10.55
N PRO A 84 -19.66 18.99 10.47
CA PRO A 84 -18.99 17.71 10.32
C PRO A 84 -18.18 17.67 9.02
N ALA A 85 -17.01 17.07 9.08
CA ALA A 85 -16.15 16.85 7.91
C ALA A 85 -16.43 15.47 7.31
N GLN A 86 -16.26 15.36 5.99
CA GLN A 86 -16.48 14.14 5.22
C GLN A 86 -15.61 14.16 3.97
N ILE A 87 -15.22 13.00 3.45
CA ILE A 87 -14.52 12.96 2.15
C ILE A 87 -15.49 13.44 1.08
N GLY A 88 -15.11 14.46 0.34
CA GLY A 88 -15.85 14.94 -0.83
C GLY A 88 -15.29 14.38 -2.13
N LEU A 89 -16.17 14.11 -3.09
CA LEU A 89 -15.84 13.69 -4.45
C LEU A 89 -15.91 14.92 -5.38
N PRO A 90 -14.76 15.38 -5.92
CA PRO A 90 -14.73 16.35 -7.02
C PRO A 90 -15.42 15.79 -8.27
N ASP A 91 -15.82 16.65 -9.18
CA ASP A 91 -16.53 16.22 -10.38
C ASP A 91 -15.63 15.33 -11.28
N GLY A 92 -16.21 14.28 -11.85
CA GLY A 92 -15.52 13.31 -12.70
C GLY A 92 -14.79 12.19 -11.95
N VAL A 93 -14.59 12.30 -10.62
CA VAL A 93 -13.95 11.21 -9.86
C VAL A 93 -14.87 10.00 -9.65
N GLU A 94 -16.17 10.13 -9.95
CA GLU A 94 -17.13 9.03 -9.95
C GLU A 94 -16.90 8.02 -11.09
N ASP A 95 -16.20 8.42 -12.16
CA ASP A 95 -15.82 7.51 -13.24
C ASP A 95 -14.56 6.73 -12.85
N ILE A 96 -14.70 5.40 -12.76
CA ILE A 96 -13.60 4.49 -12.47
C ILE A 96 -12.43 4.63 -13.44
N LYS A 97 -12.68 5.07 -14.69
CA LYS A 97 -11.63 5.27 -15.70
C LYS A 97 -10.64 6.37 -15.32
N ASN A 98 -11.07 7.31 -14.49
CA ASN A 98 -10.24 8.40 -14.01
C ASN A 98 -9.32 7.99 -12.84
N TRP A 99 -9.37 6.73 -12.38
CA TRP A 99 -8.54 6.25 -11.28
C TRP A 99 -7.34 5.47 -11.77
N PHE A 100 -6.17 6.07 -11.63
CA PHE A 100 -4.91 5.50 -12.11
C PHE A 100 -4.07 4.96 -10.97
N ILE A 101 -3.34 3.89 -11.23
CA ILE A 101 -2.34 3.34 -10.31
C ILE A 101 -1.21 4.36 -10.15
N ALA A 102 -1.10 4.92 -8.93
CA ALA A 102 0.04 5.71 -8.48
C ALA A 102 1.15 4.82 -7.91
N GLY A 103 0.81 3.62 -7.41
CA GLY A 103 1.78 2.68 -6.89
C GLY A 103 1.27 1.25 -6.75
N ILE A 104 2.18 0.27 -6.78
CA ILE A 104 1.91 -1.15 -6.57
C ILE A 104 2.83 -1.64 -5.44
N ARG A 105 2.27 -2.43 -4.52
CA ARG A 105 3.00 -3.13 -3.47
C ARG A 105 2.68 -4.62 -3.53
N VAL A 106 3.71 -5.46 -3.64
CA VAL A 106 3.61 -6.92 -3.62
C VAL A 106 4.12 -7.40 -2.27
N ASP A 107 3.22 -7.60 -1.31
CA ASP A 107 3.60 -7.93 0.06
C ASP A 107 3.45 -9.44 0.31
N VAL A 108 4.53 -10.08 0.78
CA VAL A 108 4.53 -11.52 1.11
C VAL A 108 3.69 -11.82 2.35
N GLY A 109 3.30 -10.80 3.11
CA GLY A 109 2.40 -10.92 4.24
C GLY A 109 1.98 -9.58 4.83
N ALA A 110 0.72 -9.51 5.22
CA ALA A 110 0.15 -8.49 6.09
C ALA A 110 -0.44 -9.16 7.36
N PRO A 111 -0.62 -8.43 8.47
CA PRO A 111 -0.32 -7.00 8.65
C PRO A 111 1.16 -6.68 8.94
N GLY A 112 1.99 -7.70 9.12
CA GLY A 112 3.45 -7.61 9.32
C GLY A 112 4.05 -9.02 9.29
N LEU A 113 5.37 -9.13 9.10
CA LEU A 113 6.06 -10.43 8.93
C LEU A 113 6.90 -10.82 10.16
N SER A 114 6.79 -10.08 11.27
CA SER A 114 7.42 -10.47 12.52
C SER A 114 6.74 -11.71 13.11
N LYS A 115 7.52 -12.56 13.80
CA LYS A 115 7.04 -13.85 14.32
C LYS A 115 5.80 -13.74 15.20
N ASN A 116 5.75 -12.75 16.10
CA ASN A 116 4.61 -12.49 16.98
C ASN A 116 3.35 -12.09 16.20
N ILE A 117 3.49 -11.23 15.18
CA ILE A 117 2.37 -10.81 14.32
C ILE A 117 1.86 -12.01 13.52
N MET A 118 2.74 -12.77 12.86
CA MET A 118 2.35 -13.94 12.09
C MET A 118 1.70 -15.03 12.96
N THR A 119 2.15 -15.16 14.21
CA THR A 119 1.53 -16.11 15.16
C THR A 119 0.09 -15.72 15.47
N ALA A 120 -0.17 -14.44 15.72
CA ALA A 120 -1.49 -13.93 16.06
C ALA A 120 -2.41 -13.85 14.83
N PHE A 121 -2.02 -13.10 13.80
CA PHE A 121 -2.88 -12.77 12.65
C PHE A 121 -2.79 -13.78 11.50
N GLY A 122 -1.80 -14.66 11.52
CA GLY A 122 -1.41 -15.42 10.32
C GLY A 122 -0.60 -14.55 9.38
N GLN A 123 -0.49 -15.00 8.13
CA GLN A 123 0.24 -14.29 7.09
C GLN A 123 -0.68 -14.14 5.89
N ILE A 124 -0.92 -12.90 5.47
CA ILE A 124 -1.81 -12.60 4.33
C ILE A 124 -0.98 -12.03 3.18
N PRO A 125 -0.48 -12.86 2.24
CA PRO A 125 0.14 -12.36 1.03
C PRO A 125 -0.87 -11.53 0.25
N GLN A 126 -0.44 -10.43 -0.33
CA GLN A 126 -1.32 -9.50 -1.01
C GLN A 126 -0.61 -8.73 -2.12
N VAL A 127 -1.39 -8.30 -3.11
CA VAL A 127 -1.01 -7.21 -4.02
C VAL A 127 -1.90 -6.03 -3.72
N ARG A 128 -1.31 -4.88 -3.41
CA ARG A 128 -2.02 -3.63 -3.14
C ARG A 128 -1.80 -2.67 -4.30
N LEU A 129 -2.90 -2.24 -4.89
CA LEU A 129 -2.92 -1.15 -5.86
C LEU A 129 -3.28 0.15 -5.14
N ILE A 130 -2.45 1.16 -5.31
CA ILE A 130 -2.62 2.49 -4.73
C ILE A 130 -3.04 3.40 -5.87
N LEU A 131 -4.28 3.88 -5.81
CA LEU A 131 -4.95 4.59 -6.88
C LEU A 131 -5.17 6.05 -6.53
N GLN A 132 -5.09 6.92 -7.53
CA GLN A 132 -5.44 8.33 -7.39
C GLN A 132 -6.25 8.80 -8.60
N PRO A 133 -7.28 9.64 -8.39
CA PRO A 133 -8.08 10.14 -9.48
C PRO A 133 -7.34 11.25 -10.23
N VAL A 134 -7.41 11.19 -11.56
CA VAL A 134 -6.91 12.19 -12.48
C VAL A 134 -8.02 12.55 -13.46
N THR A 135 -8.39 13.83 -13.53
CA THR A 135 -9.38 14.32 -14.50
C THR A 135 -8.72 15.29 -15.48
N ILE A 136 -9.42 15.57 -16.57
CA ILE A 136 -9.07 16.60 -17.54
C ILE A 136 -10.15 17.68 -17.46
N GLU A 137 -9.79 18.85 -16.95
CA GLU A 137 -10.65 20.03 -16.82
C GLU A 137 -10.11 21.11 -17.77
N ASP A 138 -10.91 21.60 -18.72
CA ASP A 138 -10.51 22.61 -19.71
C ASP A 138 -9.20 22.26 -20.46
N GLY A 139 -9.03 20.98 -20.80
CA GLY A 139 -7.83 20.47 -21.47
C GLY A 139 -6.60 20.37 -20.57
N LYS A 140 -6.71 20.69 -19.27
CA LYS A 140 -5.62 20.58 -18.28
C LYS A 140 -5.82 19.35 -17.42
N LEU A 141 -4.74 18.60 -17.26
CA LEU A 141 -4.71 17.47 -16.34
C LEU A 141 -4.73 17.97 -14.90
N LYS A 142 -5.54 17.32 -14.07
CA LYS A 142 -5.62 17.57 -12.63
C LYS A 142 -5.58 16.25 -11.87
N ILE A 143 -4.54 16.10 -11.06
CA ILE A 143 -4.44 15.02 -10.09
C ILE A 143 -5.16 15.48 -8.83
N HIS A 144 -6.20 14.75 -8.43
CA HIS A 144 -6.97 15.08 -7.24
C HIS A 144 -6.29 14.55 -5.99
N ASP A 145 -6.41 15.31 -4.91
CA ASP A 145 -5.81 14.94 -3.62
C ASP A 145 -6.70 13.96 -2.85
N ARG A 146 -6.96 12.82 -3.51
CA ARG A 146 -7.69 11.65 -3.03
C ARG A 146 -6.83 10.42 -3.32
N ALA A 147 -7.00 9.38 -2.52
CA ALA A 147 -6.35 8.11 -2.76
C ALA A 147 -7.28 6.96 -2.38
N ALA A 148 -7.15 5.85 -3.09
CA ALA A 148 -7.76 4.58 -2.74
C ALA A 148 -6.70 3.49 -2.69
N HIS A 149 -6.82 2.57 -1.74
CA HIS A 149 -6.05 1.33 -1.76
C HIS A 149 -7.01 0.18 -2.11
N MET A 150 -6.68 -0.60 -3.13
CA MET A 150 -7.38 -1.84 -3.50
C MET A 150 -6.46 -3.02 -3.15
N ILE A 151 -6.87 -3.85 -2.19
CA ILE A 151 -6.01 -4.90 -1.62
C ILE A 151 -6.54 -6.27 -2.06
N PHE A 152 -5.75 -6.95 -2.88
CA PHE A 152 -6.00 -8.29 -3.39
C PHE A 152 -5.25 -9.31 -2.52
N SER A 153 -5.97 -10.05 -1.68
CA SER A 153 -5.40 -10.97 -0.70
C SER A 153 -5.43 -12.42 -1.17
N PHE A 154 -4.35 -13.15 -0.92
CA PHE A 154 -4.18 -14.56 -1.28
C PHE A 154 -4.41 -15.44 -0.04
N ILE A 155 -5.67 -15.80 0.18
CA ILE A 155 -6.12 -16.54 1.37
C ILE A 155 -6.41 -17.98 0.99
N GLY A 156 -5.70 -18.92 1.60
CA GLY A 156 -5.86 -20.37 1.38
C GLY A 156 -6.95 -20.99 2.27
N GLY A 157 -7.31 -20.32 3.38
CA GLY A 157 -8.36 -20.77 4.26
C GLY A 157 -8.42 -20.00 5.59
N ILE A 158 -9.38 -20.37 6.42
CA ILE A 158 -9.52 -19.89 7.80
C ILE A 158 -9.18 -21.07 8.73
N PRO A 159 -8.02 -21.08 9.40
CA PRO A 159 -7.62 -22.17 10.28
C PRO A 159 -8.55 -22.31 11.49
N LYS A 160 -8.60 -23.52 12.06
CA LYS A 160 -9.15 -23.79 13.39
C LYS A 160 -8.03 -24.29 14.31
N PRO A 161 -7.96 -23.88 15.59
CA PRO A 161 -8.87 -22.97 16.27
C PRO A 161 -8.64 -21.49 15.91
N GLN A 162 -9.69 -20.67 16.04
CA GLN A 162 -9.59 -19.21 16.09
C GLN A 162 -9.62 -18.75 17.55
N GLU A 163 -9.04 -17.60 17.84
CA GLU A 163 -9.23 -16.94 19.14
C GLU A 163 -10.71 -16.56 19.31
N ILE A 164 -11.29 -16.80 20.48
CA ILE A 164 -12.68 -16.45 20.77
C ILE A 164 -12.70 -15.02 21.32
N CYS A 165 -13.18 -14.08 20.50
CA CYS A 165 -13.21 -12.66 20.83
C CYS A 165 -14.64 -12.14 20.98
N ILE A 166 -14.84 -11.16 21.86
CA ILE A 166 -16.06 -10.33 21.87
C ILE A 166 -16.14 -9.52 20.57
N LYS A 167 -15.00 -8.97 20.13
CA LYS A 167 -14.85 -8.25 18.87
C LYS A 167 -13.57 -8.69 18.16
N GLN A 168 -13.75 -9.30 17.00
CA GLN A 168 -12.66 -9.76 16.15
C GLN A 168 -12.60 -8.88 14.89
N PRO A 169 -11.61 -7.97 14.76
CA PRO A 169 -11.44 -7.13 13.58
C PRO A 169 -11.22 -7.95 12.31
N LEU A 170 -10.43 -9.04 12.39
CA LEU A 170 -10.28 -9.98 11.29
C LEU A 170 -10.02 -11.42 11.77
N PRO A 171 -10.49 -12.44 11.00
CA PRO A 171 -10.05 -13.80 11.18
C PRO A 171 -8.54 -13.94 10.97
N LYS A 172 -7.91 -14.80 11.76
CA LYS A 172 -6.61 -15.36 11.37
C LYS A 172 -6.83 -16.20 10.11
N VAL A 173 -5.94 -16.10 9.14
CA VAL A 173 -6.04 -16.83 7.87
C VAL A 173 -4.75 -17.57 7.54
N ASP A 174 -4.89 -18.64 6.77
CA ASP A 174 -3.76 -19.35 6.16
C ASP A 174 -3.45 -18.73 4.79
N PRO A 175 -2.17 -18.56 4.45
CA PRO A 175 -1.75 -18.01 3.17
C PRO A 175 -2.00 -18.99 2.02
N ASP A 176 -2.47 -18.49 0.88
CA ASP A 176 -2.41 -19.22 -0.39
C ASP A 176 -1.05 -18.98 -1.06
N PHE A 177 -0.01 -19.63 -0.52
CA PHE A 177 1.34 -19.50 -1.08
C PHE A 177 1.49 -20.14 -2.46
N ILE A 178 0.62 -21.09 -2.85
CA ILE A 178 0.71 -21.72 -4.16
C ILE A 178 0.41 -20.66 -5.22
N HIS A 179 -0.73 -19.97 -5.12
CA HIS A 179 -1.07 -18.90 -6.06
C HIS A 179 -0.15 -17.69 -5.90
N PHE A 180 0.17 -17.28 -4.67
CA PHE A 180 1.02 -16.12 -4.45
C PHE A 180 2.45 -16.30 -4.98
N ARG A 181 3.03 -17.51 -4.90
CA ARG A 181 4.35 -17.79 -5.50
C ARG A 181 4.34 -17.61 -7.02
N ALA A 182 3.26 -18.00 -7.70
CA ALA A 182 3.13 -17.78 -9.13
C ALA A 182 3.08 -16.27 -9.46
N THR A 183 2.37 -15.50 -8.64
CA THR A 183 2.37 -14.03 -8.75
C THR A 183 3.77 -13.46 -8.54
N LEU A 184 4.47 -13.85 -7.47
CA LEU A 184 5.82 -13.37 -7.18
C LEU A 184 6.81 -13.74 -8.29
N ALA A 185 6.70 -14.94 -8.85
CA ALA A 185 7.52 -15.39 -9.98
C ALA A 185 7.29 -14.51 -11.24
N ALA A 186 6.09 -13.98 -11.44
CA ALA A 186 5.83 -13.04 -12.53
C ALA A 186 6.56 -11.70 -12.34
N PHE A 187 6.70 -11.21 -11.10
CA PHE A 187 7.52 -10.03 -10.78
C PHE A 187 9.02 -10.32 -10.89
N VAL A 188 9.47 -11.54 -10.55
CA VAL A 188 10.84 -12.00 -10.83
C VAL A 188 11.12 -11.96 -12.34
N SER A 189 10.20 -12.50 -13.16
CA SER A 189 10.32 -12.45 -14.63
C SER A 189 10.36 -11.01 -15.14
N LEU A 190 9.54 -10.11 -14.59
CA LEU A 190 9.54 -8.70 -14.96
C LEU A 190 10.90 -8.03 -14.71
N ARG A 191 11.51 -8.28 -13.56
CA ARG A 191 12.87 -7.82 -13.24
C ARG A 191 13.90 -8.40 -14.21
N ASP A 192 13.83 -9.70 -14.49
CA ASP A 192 14.79 -10.35 -15.39
C ASP A 192 14.66 -9.82 -16.83
N ASP A 193 13.44 -9.53 -17.27
CA ASP A 193 13.17 -8.93 -18.58
C ASP A 193 13.74 -7.49 -18.65
N LEU A 194 13.65 -6.72 -17.57
CA LEU A 194 14.29 -5.40 -17.44
C LEU A 194 15.82 -5.49 -17.51
N ALA A 195 16.42 -6.42 -16.76
CA ALA A 195 17.86 -6.63 -16.73
C ALA A 195 18.42 -7.07 -18.09
N LYS A 196 17.60 -7.75 -18.90
CA LYS A 196 17.94 -8.14 -20.29
C LYS A 196 17.69 -7.02 -21.32
N GLY A 197 17.09 -5.91 -20.92
CA GLY A 197 16.74 -4.81 -21.82
C GLY A 197 15.52 -5.09 -22.72
N THR A 198 14.66 -6.03 -22.33
CA THR A 198 13.52 -6.49 -23.16
C THR A 198 12.53 -5.37 -23.49
N PHE A 199 12.38 -4.38 -22.60
CA PHE A 199 11.40 -3.31 -22.75
C PHE A 199 11.89 -2.08 -23.54
N GLY A 200 13.19 -1.96 -23.83
CA GLY A 200 13.74 -0.74 -24.45
C GLY A 200 15.14 -0.86 -25.04
N ALA A 201 15.64 -2.09 -25.23
CA ALA A 201 17.01 -2.48 -25.61
C ALA A 201 18.12 -2.11 -24.61
N THR A 202 17.86 -1.22 -23.65
CA THR A 202 18.80 -0.88 -22.58
C THR A 202 18.48 -1.68 -21.31
N PRO A 203 19.44 -2.42 -20.74
CA PRO A 203 19.29 -3.05 -19.42
C PRO A 203 18.93 -2.04 -18.33
N ILE A 204 17.88 -2.35 -17.56
CA ILE A 204 17.44 -1.54 -16.42
C ILE A 204 17.62 -2.35 -15.14
N THR A 205 18.33 -1.77 -14.16
CA THR A 205 18.49 -2.36 -12.83
C THR A 205 17.45 -1.80 -11.87
N THR A 206 16.94 -2.67 -10.99
CA THR A 206 16.05 -2.33 -9.88
C THR A 206 16.78 -2.32 -8.53
N GLN A 207 18.11 -2.43 -8.54
CA GLN A 207 18.95 -2.29 -7.35
C GLN A 207 19.00 -0.84 -6.86
N GLY A 208 18.96 -0.66 -5.54
CA GLY A 208 19.17 0.65 -4.91
C GLY A 208 18.08 1.01 -3.92
N LEU A 209 17.95 2.33 -3.70
CA LEU A 209 16.93 2.92 -2.83
C LEU A 209 15.56 2.84 -3.50
N LEU A 210 14.50 2.85 -2.69
CA LEU A 210 13.17 3.12 -3.21
C LEU A 210 13.09 4.53 -3.79
N ASP A 211 12.56 4.62 -5.01
CA ASP A 211 12.35 5.82 -5.80
C ASP A 211 11.22 5.54 -6.80
N ILE A 212 10.96 6.47 -7.72
CA ILE A 212 10.18 6.22 -8.94
C ILE A 212 10.81 5.02 -9.67
N HIS A 213 9.98 4.06 -10.08
CA HIS A 213 10.50 2.84 -10.71
C HIS A 213 11.29 3.18 -12.00
N PRO A 214 12.53 2.69 -12.16
CA PRO A 214 13.44 3.17 -13.20
C PRO A 214 12.92 2.89 -14.62
N ALA A 215 12.17 1.80 -14.81
CA ALA A 215 11.50 1.50 -16.09
C ALA A 215 10.50 2.58 -16.52
N LEU A 216 9.90 3.31 -15.57
CA LEU A 216 8.97 4.39 -15.84
C LEU A 216 9.69 5.72 -16.12
N ALA A 217 10.97 5.83 -15.76
CA ALA A 217 11.78 7.01 -16.08
C ALA A 217 12.30 6.97 -17.52
N ASP A 218 12.54 5.77 -18.08
CA ASP A 218 13.01 5.57 -19.45
C ASP A 218 11.85 5.68 -20.47
N PRO A 219 11.87 6.66 -21.41
CA PRO A 219 10.82 6.83 -22.40
C PRO A 219 10.58 5.61 -23.31
N LYS A 220 11.61 4.80 -23.57
CA LYS A 220 11.51 3.61 -24.42
C LYS A 220 10.91 2.43 -23.66
N ALA A 221 11.28 2.27 -22.39
CA ALA A 221 10.82 1.15 -21.56
C ALA A 221 9.45 1.39 -20.91
N ARG A 222 9.05 2.64 -20.68
CA ARG A 222 7.86 3.01 -19.90
C ARG A 222 6.59 2.31 -20.35
N LYS A 223 6.25 2.41 -21.65
CA LYS A 223 5.02 1.81 -22.17
C LYS A 223 5.07 0.27 -22.18
N PRO A 224 6.12 -0.38 -22.74
CA PRO A 224 6.22 -1.84 -22.69
C PRO A 224 6.22 -2.41 -21.27
N PHE A 225 6.88 -1.74 -20.31
CA PHE A 225 6.86 -2.12 -18.90
C PHE A 225 5.45 -2.00 -18.30
N ARG A 226 4.73 -0.90 -18.58
CA ARG A 226 3.33 -0.71 -18.18
C ARG A 226 2.43 -1.81 -18.75
N ASP A 227 2.57 -2.11 -20.03
CA ASP A 227 1.76 -3.14 -20.70
C ASP A 227 2.02 -4.52 -20.07
N ARG A 228 3.30 -4.84 -19.78
CA ARG A 228 3.67 -6.07 -19.06
C ARG A 228 3.12 -6.13 -17.64
N LEU A 229 3.10 -5.01 -16.92
CA LEU A 229 2.48 -4.95 -15.60
C LEU A 229 0.98 -5.26 -15.66
N VAL A 230 0.26 -4.73 -16.65
CA VAL A 230 -1.16 -5.08 -16.86
C VAL A 230 -1.32 -6.57 -17.06
N GLU A 231 -0.52 -7.19 -17.94
CA GLU A 231 -0.57 -8.66 -18.15
C GLU A 231 -0.32 -9.46 -16.86
N ILE A 232 0.64 -9.02 -16.04
CA ILE A 232 0.95 -9.67 -14.76
C ILE A 232 -0.24 -9.55 -13.82
N LEU A 233 -0.82 -8.36 -13.67
CA LEU A 233 -1.96 -8.11 -12.79
C LEU A 233 -3.18 -8.90 -13.26
N ASP A 234 -3.50 -8.86 -14.55
CA ASP A 234 -4.66 -9.55 -15.13
C ASP A 234 -4.55 -11.08 -14.97
N LYS A 235 -3.36 -11.63 -15.19
CA LYS A 235 -3.12 -13.06 -15.06
C LYS A 235 -3.19 -13.57 -13.62
N ASN A 236 -2.74 -12.76 -12.66
CA ASN A 236 -2.46 -13.22 -11.30
C ASN A 236 -3.46 -12.73 -10.25
N LEU A 237 -4.26 -11.72 -10.57
CA LEU A 237 -5.30 -11.19 -9.70
C LEU A 237 -6.69 -11.59 -10.18
N SER A 238 -7.63 -11.61 -9.25
CA SER A 238 -9.05 -11.86 -9.50
C SER A 238 -9.92 -10.94 -8.66
N ALA A 239 -11.12 -10.66 -9.16
CA ALA A 239 -12.11 -9.87 -8.42
C ALA A 239 -12.47 -10.50 -7.06
N GLY A 240 -12.36 -11.83 -6.95
CA GLY A 240 -12.59 -12.57 -5.71
C GLY A 240 -11.58 -12.28 -4.60
N GLN A 241 -10.34 -11.91 -4.97
CA GLN A 241 -9.26 -11.59 -4.03
C GLN A 241 -9.37 -10.18 -3.46
N LEU A 242 -10.18 -9.29 -4.04
CA LEU A 242 -10.41 -7.94 -3.51
C LEU A 242 -11.17 -8.00 -2.18
N GLY A 243 -10.41 -8.12 -1.09
CA GLY A 243 -10.91 -8.35 0.26
C GLY A 243 -11.03 -7.07 1.09
N SER A 244 -10.16 -6.10 0.84
CA SER A 244 -10.09 -4.87 1.63
C SER A 244 -9.83 -3.66 0.74
N MET A 245 -10.40 -2.53 1.15
CA MET A 245 -10.23 -1.25 0.49
C MET A 245 -10.01 -0.16 1.53
N ALA A 246 -9.36 0.94 1.14
CA ALA A 246 -9.27 2.12 2.00
C ALA A 246 -9.37 3.38 1.14
N ALA A 247 -9.89 4.45 1.71
CA ALA A 247 -9.91 5.76 1.09
C ALA A 247 -9.23 6.78 1.99
N MET A 248 -8.56 7.73 1.36
CA MET A 248 -8.07 8.94 2.00
C MET A 248 -8.45 10.13 1.13
N GLY A 249 -8.92 11.21 1.76
CA GLY A 249 -9.27 12.41 1.02
C GLY A 249 -9.52 13.63 1.89
N LEU A 250 -9.96 14.70 1.23
CA LEU A 250 -10.35 15.97 1.83
C LEU A 250 -11.87 16.17 1.65
N PRO A 251 -12.50 17.15 2.31
CA PRO A 251 -13.79 17.68 1.88
C PRO A 251 -13.74 18.21 0.44
N LYS A 252 -14.92 18.34 -0.19
CA LYS A 252 -15.01 18.65 -1.64
C LYS A 252 -14.32 19.97 -2.00
N SER A 253 -14.40 20.97 -1.13
CA SER A 253 -13.92 22.33 -1.40
C SER A 253 -12.88 22.84 -0.41
N ASP A 254 -12.46 22.01 0.55
CA ASP A 254 -11.54 22.42 1.61
C ASP A 254 -10.17 21.74 1.49
N PRO A 255 -9.06 22.43 1.84
CA PRO A 255 -7.71 21.88 1.80
C PRO A 255 -7.38 20.97 3.00
N GLU A 256 -8.25 20.96 4.02
CA GLU A 256 -8.22 20.08 5.20
C GLU A 256 -9.63 20.01 5.81
N PRO A 257 -9.93 19.05 6.70
CA PRO A 257 -9.10 17.94 7.18
C PRO A 257 -8.77 16.89 6.12
N TRP A 258 -7.69 16.16 6.36
CA TRP A 258 -7.49 14.84 5.77
C TRP A 258 -8.31 13.81 6.52
N ILE A 259 -9.03 12.97 5.80
CA ILE A 259 -9.92 11.95 6.36
C ILE A 259 -9.52 10.59 5.81
N PHE A 260 -9.46 9.59 6.68
CA PHE A 260 -9.08 8.22 6.41
C PHE A 260 -10.23 7.30 6.76
N ILE A 261 -10.50 6.33 5.91
CA ILE A 261 -11.51 5.30 6.14
C ILE A 261 -11.00 3.98 5.58
N ALA A 262 -11.21 2.90 6.34
CA ALA A 262 -10.93 1.54 5.90
C ALA A 262 -12.23 0.79 5.69
N MET A 263 -12.21 -0.14 4.75
CA MET A 263 -13.35 -0.94 4.34
C MET A 263 -12.94 -2.39 4.11
N GLN A 264 -13.88 -3.29 4.34
CA GLN A 264 -13.68 -4.71 4.13
C GLN A 264 -14.89 -5.32 3.43
N ARG A 265 -14.61 -6.27 2.54
CA ARG A 265 -15.62 -7.13 1.93
C ARG A 265 -16.10 -8.14 2.96
N GLN A 266 -17.37 -8.10 3.31
CA GLN A 266 -17.96 -9.04 4.25
C GLN A 266 -17.98 -10.46 3.68
N PRO A 267 -17.54 -11.47 4.45
CA PRO A 267 -17.72 -12.87 4.10
C PRO A 267 -19.22 -13.20 3.89
N GLY A 268 -19.52 -14.08 2.94
CA GLY A 268 -20.87 -14.57 2.66
C GLY A 268 -21.75 -13.63 1.84
N THR A 269 -21.85 -12.35 2.21
CA THR A 269 -22.65 -11.37 1.45
C THR A 269 -21.86 -10.73 0.30
N GLY A 270 -20.54 -10.67 0.45
CA GLY A 270 -19.66 -9.98 -0.47
C GLY A 270 -19.84 -8.46 -0.49
N LYS A 271 -20.68 -7.88 0.36
CA LYS A 271 -20.89 -6.41 0.46
C LYS A 271 -19.66 -5.73 1.05
N LEU A 272 -19.41 -4.50 0.62
CA LEU A 272 -18.38 -3.66 1.23
C LEU A 272 -18.96 -2.93 2.44
N VAL A 273 -18.19 -2.88 3.54
CA VAL A 273 -18.55 -2.10 4.72
C VAL A 273 -17.35 -1.35 5.25
N ALA A 274 -17.58 -0.17 5.84
CA ALA A 274 -16.55 0.49 6.62
C ALA A 274 -16.26 -0.30 7.90
N VAL A 275 -14.98 -0.38 8.28
CA VAL A 275 -14.55 -1.13 9.47
C VAL A 275 -14.12 -0.16 10.58
N PRO A 276 -14.61 -0.36 11.81
CA PRO A 276 -14.10 0.39 12.96
C PRO A 276 -12.60 0.15 13.14
N SER A 277 -11.82 1.21 13.33
CA SER A 277 -10.40 1.06 13.56
C SER A 277 -10.12 0.54 14.98
N PRO A 278 -9.33 -0.54 15.13
CA PRO A 278 -8.91 -1.05 16.43
C PRO A 278 -7.93 -0.12 17.16
N ALA A 279 -7.43 0.94 16.52
CA ALA A 279 -6.56 1.95 17.13
C ALA A 279 -7.30 3.24 17.53
N LEU A 280 -8.63 3.29 17.45
CA LEU A 280 -9.47 4.43 17.84
C LEU A 280 -10.35 4.10 19.06
N ASP A 281 -11.56 4.62 19.17
CA ASP A 281 -12.51 4.31 20.27
C ASP A 281 -13.17 2.93 20.14
N GLY A 282 -12.87 2.18 19.07
CA GLY A 282 -13.47 0.88 18.77
C GLY A 282 -14.81 0.98 18.03
N ASN A 283 -15.34 2.16 17.74
CA ASN A 283 -16.59 2.37 17.00
C ASN A 283 -16.38 3.22 15.74
N ALA A 284 -15.50 4.20 15.80
CA ALA A 284 -15.18 5.09 14.72
C ALA A 284 -14.60 4.33 13.52
N THR A 285 -15.26 4.52 12.38
CA THR A 285 -14.89 3.97 11.07
C THR A 285 -13.96 4.89 10.29
N ALA A 286 -13.82 6.14 10.73
CA ALA A 286 -12.98 7.13 10.11
C ALA A 286 -12.20 7.95 11.13
N GLU A 287 -11.06 8.46 10.67
CA GLU A 287 -10.16 9.31 11.41
C GLU A 287 -9.84 10.53 10.55
N LEU A 288 -9.65 11.69 11.16
CA LEU A 288 -9.19 12.88 10.47
C LEU A 288 -7.96 13.50 11.12
N VAL A 289 -7.15 14.17 10.31
CA VAL A 289 -6.08 15.08 10.75
C VAL A 289 -6.23 16.46 10.15
N ARG A 290 -6.03 17.48 10.98
CA ARG A 290 -5.91 18.89 10.61
C ARG A 290 -4.54 19.39 11.02
N PHE A 291 -4.01 20.35 10.26
CA PHE A 291 -2.79 21.04 10.68
C PHE A 291 -3.11 22.30 11.50
N PHE A 292 -4.37 22.75 11.47
CA PHE A 292 -4.90 23.83 12.29
C PHE A 292 -6.06 23.35 13.20
N GLY A 293 -6.10 23.78 14.47
CA GLY A 293 -7.17 23.46 15.42
C GLY A 293 -7.03 22.10 16.12
N ASP A 294 -8.15 21.42 16.42
CA ASP A 294 -8.17 20.07 17.02
C ASP A 294 -7.62 19.04 16.03
N LYS A 295 -6.33 18.76 16.15
CA LYS A 295 -5.52 18.22 15.05
C LYS A 295 -5.79 16.77 14.65
N VAL A 296 -6.33 15.92 15.53
CA VAL A 296 -6.65 14.53 15.18
C VAL A 296 -7.95 14.12 15.89
N ILE A 297 -8.92 13.63 15.12
CA ILE A 297 -10.26 13.27 15.61
C ILE A 297 -10.75 11.96 14.94
N PRO A 298 -11.27 10.98 15.69
CA PRO A 298 -11.17 10.89 17.15
C PRO A 298 -9.69 10.75 17.58
N ALA A 299 -9.42 10.98 18.86
CA ALA A 299 -8.07 10.82 19.39
C ALA A 299 -7.66 9.33 19.30
N PRO A 300 -6.44 9.03 18.82
CA PRO A 300 -5.95 7.66 18.75
C PRO A 300 -5.77 7.02 20.12
N ILE A 301 -6.09 5.73 20.18
CA ILE A 301 -5.89 4.82 21.32
C ILE A 301 -5.24 3.55 20.76
N SER A 302 -4.00 3.72 20.29
CA SER A 302 -3.16 2.69 19.65
C SER A 302 -2.77 1.58 20.63
N ASP A 303 -2.40 0.44 20.06
CA ASP A 303 -2.06 -0.80 20.78
C ASP A 303 -0.65 -1.33 20.45
N ASN A 304 0.18 -0.46 19.88
CA ASN A 304 1.50 -0.76 19.30
C ASN A 304 2.66 -0.89 20.30
N LEU A 305 2.40 -0.79 21.60
CA LEU A 305 3.36 -1.05 22.68
C LEU A 305 2.96 -2.24 23.56
N ASN A 306 1.85 -2.93 23.26
CA ASN A 306 1.50 -4.14 23.98
C ASN A 306 2.42 -5.31 23.55
N GLU A 307 2.96 -6.01 24.54
CA GLU A 307 3.92 -7.11 24.31
C GLU A 307 3.26 -8.35 23.69
N THR A 308 1.97 -8.54 23.97
CA THR A 308 1.19 -9.66 23.42
C THR A 308 0.41 -9.21 22.19
N MET A 309 0.55 -9.94 21.09
CA MET A 309 -0.26 -9.77 19.88
C MET A 309 -1.50 -10.66 19.96
N THR A 310 -2.65 -10.13 19.56
CA THR A 310 -3.95 -10.83 19.58
C THR A 310 -4.79 -10.34 18.41
N ILE A 311 -5.64 -11.23 17.89
CA ILE A 311 -6.65 -10.86 16.89
C ILE A 311 -7.91 -10.29 17.53
N CYS A 312 -8.03 -10.33 18.86
CA CYS A 312 -9.12 -9.71 19.59
C CYS A 312 -8.86 -8.23 19.81
N SER A 313 -9.85 -7.39 19.49
CA SER A 313 -9.76 -5.98 19.87
C SER A 313 -9.75 -5.84 21.39
N ARG A 314 -8.68 -5.27 21.93
CA ARG A 314 -8.64 -4.85 23.33
C ARG A 314 -9.61 -3.69 23.58
N PRO A 315 -10.27 -3.63 24.74
CA PRO A 315 -10.95 -2.42 25.19
C PRO A 315 -10.00 -1.22 25.17
N PRO A 316 -10.45 0.00 24.83
CA PRO A 316 -9.58 1.18 24.81
C PRO A 316 -8.79 1.42 26.10
N SER A 317 -9.33 1.07 27.28
CA SER A 317 -8.67 1.18 28.59
C SER A 317 -7.43 0.29 28.75
N ASP A 318 -7.36 -0.80 27.99
CA ASP A 318 -6.34 -1.85 28.16
C ASP A 318 -5.22 -1.74 27.12
N ARG A 319 -5.36 -0.79 26.19
CA ARG A 319 -4.40 -0.58 25.10
C ARG A 319 -3.22 0.23 25.58
N LYS A 320 -2.06 -0.13 25.04
CA LYS A 320 -0.80 0.56 25.29
C LYS A 320 -0.20 0.89 23.94
N GLY A 321 -0.04 2.18 23.67
CA GLY A 321 0.53 2.62 22.41
C GLY A 321 0.85 4.08 22.37
N VAL A 322 1.48 4.46 21.28
CA VAL A 322 1.81 5.84 20.92
C VAL A 322 1.20 6.19 19.58
N SER A 323 1.02 7.48 19.35
CA SER A 323 0.45 8.03 18.12
C SER A 323 1.11 9.38 17.80
N THR A 324 1.33 9.68 16.53
CA THR A 324 1.86 10.99 16.11
C THR A 324 0.91 12.14 16.43
N ALA A 325 -0.35 11.87 16.78
CA ALA A 325 -1.29 12.87 17.28
C ALA A 325 -0.74 13.69 18.45
N THR A 326 0.12 13.10 19.30
CA THR A 326 0.77 13.81 20.42
C THR A 326 1.79 14.84 19.93
N LEU A 327 2.54 14.51 18.86
CA LEU A 327 3.50 15.40 18.22
C LEU A 327 2.83 16.56 17.49
N LEU A 328 1.56 16.37 17.09
CA LEU A 328 0.77 17.42 16.47
C LEU A 328 0.25 18.40 17.52
N LYS A 329 -0.24 17.93 18.67
CA LYS A 329 -0.85 18.79 19.70
C LYS A 329 0.17 19.66 20.46
N ALA A 330 1.38 19.16 20.68
CA ALA A 330 2.40 19.82 21.52
C ALA A 330 3.53 20.48 20.71
N SER A 331 4.48 21.11 21.41
CA SER A 331 5.81 21.43 20.91
C SER A 331 6.77 20.30 21.28
N PRO A 332 6.75 19.14 20.60
CA PRO A 332 7.61 18.01 20.96
C PRO A 332 9.07 18.39 20.78
N THR A 333 9.93 17.83 21.62
CA THR A 333 11.37 17.92 21.39
C THR A 333 11.76 17.09 20.17
N GLU A 334 12.97 17.33 19.65
CA GLU A 334 13.54 16.50 18.59
C GLU A 334 13.61 15.02 19.04
N GLN A 335 14.06 14.77 20.27
CA GLN A 335 14.19 13.42 20.82
C GLN A 335 12.84 12.72 21.01
N ASP A 336 11.80 13.43 21.45
CA ASP A 336 10.44 12.87 21.54
C ASP A 336 9.94 12.46 20.15
N THR A 337 10.20 13.32 19.16
CA THR A 337 9.83 13.05 17.77
C THR A 337 10.55 11.80 17.26
N ILE A 338 11.87 11.71 17.42
CA ILE A 338 12.65 10.54 16.99
C ILE A 338 12.14 9.27 17.67
N THR A 339 11.96 9.31 19.00
CA THR A 339 11.54 8.15 19.79
C THR A 339 10.18 7.63 19.34
N LEU A 340 9.19 8.51 19.23
CA LEU A 340 7.84 8.15 18.83
C LEU A 340 7.81 7.66 17.39
N THR A 341 8.42 8.40 16.47
CA THR A 341 8.41 8.06 15.05
C THR A 341 9.12 6.73 14.78
N ASN A 342 10.16 6.39 15.53
CA ASN A 342 10.81 5.07 15.44
C ASN A 342 9.88 3.92 15.81
N ILE A 343 8.99 4.10 16.79
CA ILE A 343 7.97 3.08 17.13
C ILE A 343 6.96 2.95 16.00
N ILE A 344 6.53 4.07 15.40
CA ILE A 344 5.54 4.08 14.32
C ILE A 344 6.11 3.51 13.00
N ALA A 345 7.40 3.71 12.72
CA ALA A 345 8.06 3.21 11.52
C ALA A 345 8.48 1.73 11.62
N ASP A 346 8.49 1.14 12.81
CA ASP A 346 8.85 -0.26 13.03
C ASP A 346 7.65 -1.19 12.74
N PRO A 347 7.66 -1.99 11.65
CA PRO A 347 6.54 -2.85 11.29
C PRO A 347 6.30 -3.99 12.29
N SER A 348 7.29 -4.34 13.13
CA SER A 348 7.14 -5.36 14.18
C SER A 348 6.36 -4.86 15.41
N LYS A 349 6.23 -3.54 15.54
CA LYS A 349 5.49 -2.87 16.63
C LYS A 349 4.20 -2.24 16.12
N SER A 350 4.28 -1.53 15.00
CA SER A 350 3.20 -0.72 14.46
C SER A 350 2.73 -1.28 13.13
N HIS A 351 1.53 -1.84 13.09
CA HIS A 351 0.85 -2.34 11.91
C HIS A 351 -0.58 -1.80 11.83
N PHE A 352 -1.25 -2.08 10.71
CA PHE A 352 -2.57 -1.52 10.40
C PHE A 352 -3.66 -1.79 11.48
N PHE A 353 -3.54 -2.87 12.25
CA PHE A 353 -4.54 -3.23 13.29
C PHE A 353 -4.19 -2.75 14.70
N ASN A 354 -3.06 -2.07 14.90
CA ASN A 354 -2.69 -1.57 16.23
C ASN A 354 -2.15 -0.14 16.24
N THR A 355 -2.08 0.51 15.07
CA THR A 355 -1.67 1.90 14.89
C THR A 355 -2.70 2.65 14.06
N ASP A 356 -2.95 3.91 14.41
CA ASP A 356 -3.90 4.77 13.71
C ASP A 356 -3.43 5.20 12.31
N CYS A 357 -4.39 5.61 11.46
CA CYS A 357 -4.10 5.95 10.07
C CYS A 357 -3.25 7.23 10.00
N VAL A 358 -3.53 8.21 10.86
CA VAL A 358 -2.78 9.47 10.88
C VAL A 358 -1.31 9.23 11.19
N SER A 359 -0.97 8.36 12.14
CA SER A 359 0.39 7.97 12.48
C SER A 359 1.12 7.37 11.30
N CYS A 360 0.49 6.41 10.60
CA CYS A 360 1.06 5.77 9.42
C CYS A 360 1.35 6.78 8.28
N HIS A 361 0.63 7.90 8.25
CA HIS A 361 0.66 8.89 7.17
C HIS A 361 1.38 10.20 7.52
N THR A 362 1.81 10.38 8.78
CA THR A 362 2.45 11.63 9.24
C THR A 362 3.81 11.44 9.90
N GLU A 363 4.18 10.21 10.27
CA GLU A 363 5.43 9.87 10.95
C GLU A 363 6.66 10.48 10.26
N THR A 364 6.88 10.19 8.97
CA THR A 364 8.12 10.57 8.27
C THR A 364 8.23 12.08 8.12
N ARG A 365 7.13 12.76 7.75
CA ARG A 365 7.17 14.22 7.61
C ARG A 365 7.41 14.92 8.95
N LEU A 366 6.86 14.39 10.05
CA LEU A 366 7.06 14.95 11.38
C LEU A 366 8.50 14.77 11.84
N LEU A 367 9.08 13.59 11.59
CA LEU A 367 10.50 13.34 11.82
C LEU A 367 11.36 14.35 11.06
N ARG A 368 11.14 14.51 9.74
CA ARG A 368 11.94 15.44 8.93
C ARG A 368 11.76 16.90 9.34
N SER A 369 10.57 17.29 9.78
CA SER A 369 10.31 18.66 10.23
C SER A 369 11.02 19.00 11.54
N LYS A 370 11.28 18.01 12.41
CA LYS A 370 11.85 18.24 13.76
C LYS A 370 13.30 17.78 13.88
N SER A 371 13.72 16.83 13.04
CA SER A 371 15.08 16.32 12.92
C SER A 371 15.47 16.25 11.43
N PRO A 372 15.68 17.40 10.76
CA PRO A 372 15.95 17.45 9.32
C PRO A 372 17.28 16.79 8.93
N THR A 373 18.18 16.58 9.89
CA THR A 373 19.46 15.89 9.70
C THR A 373 19.35 14.36 9.85
N THR A 374 18.23 13.84 10.35
CA THR A 374 18.01 12.39 10.44
C THR A 374 17.91 11.80 9.04
N LYS A 375 18.86 10.91 8.71
CA LYS A 375 18.86 10.18 7.45
C LYS A 375 17.72 9.16 7.45
N ILE A 376 16.93 9.16 6.37
CA ILE A 376 15.93 8.12 6.11
C ILE A 376 16.57 7.05 5.23
N GLU A 377 16.78 5.86 5.77
CA GLU A 377 17.38 4.76 5.04
C GLU A 377 16.40 4.10 4.06
N GLY A 378 16.93 3.53 2.98
CA GLY A 378 16.16 2.75 2.01
C GLY A 378 15.28 3.56 1.04
N VAL A 379 15.28 4.89 1.13
CA VAL A 379 14.46 5.78 0.27
C VAL A 379 15.31 6.91 -0.29
N ALA A 380 15.11 7.28 -1.56
CA ALA A 380 15.73 8.44 -2.17
C ALA A 380 15.13 9.75 -1.60
N ASP A 381 15.96 10.76 -1.31
CA ASP A 381 15.48 12.04 -0.72
C ASP A 381 14.51 12.80 -1.65
N THR A 382 14.60 12.57 -2.96
CA THR A 382 13.75 13.17 -4.00
C THR A 382 12.26 12.84 -3.86
N VAL A 383 11.93 11.71 -3.21
CA VAL A 383 10.57 11.23 -2.99
C VAL A 383 10.15 11.25 -1.52
N LEU A 384 10.98 11.76 -0.61
CA LEU A 384 10.56 11.96 0.78
C LEU A 384 9.58 13.14 0.89
N PRO A 385 8.49 13.03 1.68
CA PRO A 385 7.52 14.11 1.84
C PRO A 385 8.18 15.34 2.48
N LYS A 386 8.08 16.51 1.84
CA LYS A 386 8.74 17.76 2.30
C LYS A 386 7.75 18.71 2.97
N ASP A 387 6.53 18.77 2.48
CA ASP A 387 5.49 19.67 2.98
C ASP A 387 4.55 18.99 4.00
N ARG A 388 3.94 19.79 4.88
CA ARG A 388 2.92 19.33 5.83
C ARG A 388 1.68 18.77 5.13
N TRP A 389 1.35 19.28 3.94
CA TRP A 389 0.21 18.85 3.14
C TRP A 389 0.42 17.48 2.52
N ASN A 390 1.67 17.00 2.43
CA ASN A 390 1.96 15.66 1.95
C ASN A 390 1.79 14.62 3.07
N VAL A 391 0.59 14.04 3.16
CA VAL A 391 0.29 12.92 4.06
C VAL A 391 0.36 11.56 3.34
N ARG A 392 0.98 11.46 2.17
CA ARG A 392 1.06 10.19 1.45
C ARG A 392 2.11 9.28 2.09
N ASN A 393 1.72 8.03 2.31
CA ASN A 393 2.66 6.97 2.67
C ASN A 393 3.45 6.49 1.44
N PHE A 394 2.73 6.28 0.33
CA PHE A 394 3.24 5.87 -0.97
C PHE A 394 2.26 6.37 -2.05
N GLY A 395 2.73 6.93 -3.16
CA GLY A 395 1.88 7.50 -4.23
C GLY A 395 2.24 8.96 -4.55
N TRP A 396 1.32 9.74 -5.11
CA TRP A 396 1.50 11.17 -5.41
C TRP A 396 0.94 12.04 -4.30
N GLY A 397 1.80 12.83 -3.67
CA GLY A 397 1.46 13.75 -2.59
C GLY A 397 1.67 15.20 -2.98
N ARG A 398 0.84 16.08 -2.45
CA ARG A 398 0.91 17.51 -2.71
C ARG A 398 2.06 18.15 -1.94
N GLU A 399 2.94 18.86 -2.64
CA GLU A 399 4.09 19.55 -2.07
C GLU A 399 3.91 21.08 -2.10
N ALA A 400 4.85 21.81 -1.50
CA ALA A 400 4.91 23.27 -1.58
C ALA A 400 4.89 23.74 -3.04
N GLY A 401 4.00 24.69 -3.37
CA GLY A 401 3.72 25.11 -4.75
C GLY A 401 2.48 24.47 -5.37
N GLY A 402 1.94 23.41 -4.75
CA GLY A 402 0.69 22.79 -5.14
C GLY A 402 0.81 21.61 -6.10
N ASP A 403 2.02 21.34 -6.60
CA ASP A 403 2.30 20.22 -7.50
C ASP A 403 2.21 18.88 -6.76
N MET A 404 1.70 17.87 -7.46
CA MET A 404 1.68 16.49 -6.99
C MET A 404 3.00 15.82 -7.36
N ARG A 405 3.65 15.20 -6.36
CA ARG A 405 4.95 14.56 -6.52
C ARG A 405 4.94 13.12 -6.00
N PRO A 406 5.67 12.20 -6.65
CA PRO A 406 5.87 10.86 -6.12
C PRO A 406 6.46 10.92 -4.71
N THR A 407 5.89 10.14 -3.81
CA THR A 407 6.15 10.17 -2.38
C THR A 407 6.33 8.75 -1.87
N ILE A 408 7.36 8.56 -1.04
CA ILE A 408 7.66 7.35 -0.30
C ILE A 408 8.07 7.75 1.11
N THR A 409 7.50 7.13 2.13
CA THR A 409 7.90 7.37 3.53
C THR A 409 8.94 6.36 4.01
N ARG A 410 9.55 6.67 5.17
CA ARG A 410 10.39 5.74 5.92
C ARG A 410 9.66 4.43 6.22
N ARG A 411 8.39 4.53 6.62
CA ARG A 411 7.55 3.36 6.95
C ARG A 411 7.35 2.44 5.75
N THR A 412 7.08 3.00 4.56
CA THR A 412 7.01 2.17 3.34
C THR A 412 8.34 1.44 3.10
N ALA A 413 9.47 2.10 3.34
CA ALA A 413 10.79 1.48 3.21
C ALA A 413 11.02 0.33 4.18
N THR A 414 10.69 0.51 5.47
CA THR A 414 10.87 -0.55 6.48
C THR A 414 9.97 -1.75 6.22
N GLU A 415 8.70 -1.52 5.85
CA GLU A 415 7.78 -2.58 5.40
C GLU A 415 8.31 -3.29 4.14
N THR A 416 8.81 -2.53 3.16
CA THR A 416 9.37 -3.12 1.93
C THR A 416 10.61 -3.96 2.21
N ALA A 417 11.49 -3.52 3.10
CA ALA A 417 12.69 -4.28 3.47
C ALA A 417 12.34 -5.63 4.11
N GLU A 418 11.32 -5.66 4.97
CA GLU A 418 10.79 -6.89 5.56
C GLU A 418 10.22 -7.83 4.47
N VAL A 419 9.44 -7.27 3.55
CA VAL A 419 8.86 -7.99 2.40
C VAL A 419 9.93 -8.57 1.48
N VAL A 420 10.93 -7.80 1.08
CA VAL A 420 12.03 -8.27 0.20
C VAL A 420 12.77 -9.44 0.85
N LYS A 421 13.06 -9.35 2.15
CA LYS A 421 13.69 -10.43 2.90
C LYS A 421 12.83 -11.70 2.86
N ALA A 422 11.54 -11.59 3.15
CA ALA A 422 10.62 -12.72 3.15
C ALA A 422 10.38 -13.29 1.74
N ALA A 423 10.33 -12.44 0.71
CA ALA A 423 10.13 -12.83 -0.69
C ALA A 423 11.30 -13.69 -1.17
N ASN A 424 12.52 -13.24 -0.90
CA ASN A 424 13.72 -13.99 -1.26
C ASN A 424 13.82 -15.33 -0.51
N ALA A 425 13.47 -15.37 0.78
CA ALA A 425 13.39 -16.62 1.52
C ALA A 425 12.32 -17.57 0.95
N LEU A 426 11.17 -17.03 0.55
CA LEU A 426 10.11 -17.81 -0.08
C LEU A 426 10.58 -18.43 -1.40
N LEU A 427 11.28 -17.65 -2.25
CA LEU A 427 11.82 -18.12 -3.52
C LEU A 427 12.92 -19.19 -3.37
N GLN A 428 13.72 -19.12 -2.30
CA GLN A 428 14.79 -20.09 -2.01
C GLN A 428 14.30 -21.41 -1.41
N ALA A 429 13.10 -21.45 -0.84
CA ALA A 429 12.52 -22.66 -0.25
C ALA A 429 11.91 -23.63 -1.30
N GLN A 430 12.38 -23.55 -2.55
CA GLN A 430 12.08 -24.48 -3.65
C GLN A 430 13.23 -25.47 -3.79
#